data_AF-A0A527YSK9-F1
#
_entry.id   AF-A0A527YSK9-F1
#
_cell.length_a   1.000
_cell.length_b   1.000
_cell.length_c   1.000
_cell.angle_alpha   90.00
_cell.angle_beta   90.00
_cell.angle_gamma   90.00
#
_symmetry.space_group_name_H-M   'P 1'
#
loop_
_entity.id
_entity.type
_entity.pdbx_description
1 polymer ?
#
loop_
_entity_poly.entity_id
_entity_poly.type
_entity_poly.pdbx_seq_one_letter_code
_entity_poly.pdbx_strand_id
1 'polypeptide(L)'
;MSTQALNDAKTWLEVLHDAEFRGRKDTDGAARYRLAKRLGVKENYLFRLQYRAAEMRDVAGEVYRRLGLAYEEICERNEKAADAYRAERLDLRKTNAVDQKPASAGLGKGALGD
;
A
#
# COMPACT_ATOMS: atom_id res chain seq x y z
N MET A 1 3.91 13.01 -27.92
CA MET A 1 4.31 13.10 -26.49
C MET A 1 3.05 13.16 -25.67
N SER A 2 2.89 12.27 -24.67
CA SER A 2 1.83 12.39 -23.67
C SER A 2 2.17 13.51 -22.69
N THR A 3 1.15 14.13 -22.10
CA THR A 3 1.33 15.12 -21.03
C THR A 3 1.79 14.44 -19.74
N GLN A 4 2.52 15.16 -18.89
CA GLN A 4 2.90 14.66 -17.56
C GLN A 4 1.65 14.24 -16.77
N ALA A 5 0.59 15.04 -16.82
CA ALA A 5 -0.68 14.75 -16.15
C ALA A 5 -1.31 13.42 -16.61
N LEU A 6 -1.17 13.06 -17.88
CA LEU A 6 -1.67 11.78 -18.39
C LEU A 6 -0.84 10.60 -17.88
N ASN A 7 0.48 10.77 -17.78
CA ASN A 7 1.38 9.75 -17.23
C ASN A 7 1.09 9.52 -15.75
N ASP A 8 0.98 10.60 -14.97
CA ASP A 8 0.64 10.53 -13.53
C ASP A 8 -0.71 9.83 -13.33
N ALA A 9 -1.74 10.25 -14.10
CA ALA A 9 -3.06 9.64 -14.02
C ALA A 9 -3.07 8.15 -14.36
N LYS A 10 -2.24 7.73 -15.33
CA LYS A 10 -2.07 6.32 -15.68
C LYS A 10 -1.43 5.54 -14.54
N THR A 11 -0.35 6.05 -13.97
CA THR A 11 0.34 5.42 -12.82
C THR A 11 -0.59 5.31 -11.61
N TRP A 12 -1.33 6.38 -11.29
CA TRP A 12 -2.32 6.34 -10.20
C TRP A 12 -3.42 5.30 -10.48
N LEU A 13 -3.91 5.24 -11.72
CA LEU A 13 -4.92 4.26 -12.11
C LEU A 13 -4.41 2.82 -11.94
N GLU A 14 -3.18 2.52 -12.35
CA GLU A 14 -2.58 1.18 -12.19
C GLU A 14 -2.55 0.75 -10.72
N VAL A 15 -2.04 1.62 -9.83
CA VAL A 15 -2.00 1.34 -8.38
C VAL A 15 -3.39 1.20 -7.77
N LEU A 16 -4.32 2.08 -8.14
CA LEU A 16 -5.70 2.05 -7.66
C LEU A 16 -6.45 0.81 -8.14
N HIS A 17 -6.17 0.36 -9.36
CA HIS A 17 -6.80 -0.81 -9.96
C HIS A 17 -6.29 -2.09 -9.31
N ASP A 18 -4.97 -2.20 -9.08
CA ASP A 18 -4.36 -3.31 -8.34
C ASP A 18 -4.94 -3.44 -6.93
N ALA A 19 -5.13 -2.32 -6.23
CA ALA A 19 -5.71 -2.29 -4.89
C ALA A 19 -7.19 -2.75 -4.85
N GLU A 20 -7.89 -2.77 -5.98
CA GLU A 20 -9.29 -3.19 -6.06
C GLU A 20 -9.46 -4.69 -6.32
N PHE A 21 -8.40 -5.42 -6.66
CA PHE A 21 -8.48 -6.88 -6.84
C PHE A 21 -8.73 -7.59 -5.51
N ARG A 22 -9.76 -8.45 -5.50
CA ARG A 22 -10.22 -9.19 -4.31
C ARG A 22 -9.79 -10.65 -4.29
N GLY A 23 -8.98 -11.10 -5.26
CA GLY A 23 -8.40 -12.44 -5.29
C GLY A 23 -8.48 -13.14 -6.65
N ARG A 24 -8.13 -14.43 -6.66
CA ARG A 24 -7.81 -15.19 -7.89
C ARG A 24 -8.92 -15.31 -8.93
N LYS A 25 -10.19 -15.19 -8.54
CA LYS A 25 -11.35 -15.28 -9.45
C LYS A 25 -11.87 -13.91 -9.92
N ASP A 26 -11.23 -12.84 -9.47
CA ASP A 26 -11.64 -11.48 -9.80
C ASP A 26 -11.15 -11.10 -11.21
N THR A 27 -11.87 -10.19 -11.85
CA THR A 27 -11.59 -9.80 -13.24
C THR A 27 -11.21 -8.33 -13.32
N ASP A 28 -10.39 -7.99 -14.31
CA ASP A 28 -9.95 -6.61 -14.56
C ASP A 28 -11.16 -5.67 -14.75
N GLY A 29 -12.19 -6.12 -15.46
CA GLY A 29 -13.44 -5.38 -15.61
C GLY A 29 -14.20 -5.19 -14.31
N ALA A 30 -14.27 -6.21 -13.43
CA ALA A 30 -14.93 -6.08 -12.14
C ALA A 30 -14.18 -5.13 -11.20
N ALA A 31 -12.85 -5.19 -11.16
CA ALA A 31 -12.00 -4.25 -10.43
C ALA A 31 -12.19 -2.82 -10.95
N ARG A 32 -12.14 -2.63 -12.27
CA ARG A 32 -12.34 -1.32 -12.90
C ARG A 32 -13.73 -0.76 -12.66
N TYR A 33 -14.77 -1.59 -12.72
CA TYR A 33 -16.15 -1.17 -12.43
C TYR A 33 -16.30 -0.68 -10.99
N ARG A 34 -15.70 -1.40 -10.01
CA ARG A 34 -15.71 -0.96 -8.61
C ARG A 34 -14.96 0.34 -8.42
N LEU A 35 -13.79 0.47 -9.04
CA LEU A 35 -13.02 1.71 -9.02
C LEU A 35 -13.80 2.87 -9.65
N ALA A 36 -14.39 2.66 -10.82
CA ALA A 36 -15.23 3.64 -11.52
C ALA A 36 -16.38 4.12 -10.64
N LYS A 37 -17.08 3.19 -9.98
CA LYS A 37 -18.17 3.50 -9.05
C LYS A 37 -17.69 4.28 -7.82
N ARG A 38 -16.54 3.91 -7.26
CA ARG A 38 -15.93 4.59 -6.10
C ARG A 38 -15.51 6.02 -6.45
N LEU A 39 -14.88 6.21 -7.61
CA LEU A 39 -14.44 7.53 -8.08
C LEU A 39 -15.56 8.36 -8.69
N GLY A 40 -16.71 7.77 -9.00
CA GLY A 40 -17.80 8.41 -9.74
C GLY A 40 -17.43 8.78 -11.19
N VAL A 41 -16.49 8.04 -11.80
CA VAL A 41 -16.00 8.26 -13.17
C VAL A 41 -16.58 7.18 -14.09
N LYS A 42 -16.81 7.50 -15.36
CA LYS A 42 -17.29 6.51 -16.33
C LYS A 42 -16.26 5.38 -16.50
N GLU A 43 -16.69 4.13 -16.41
CA GLU A 43 -15.81 2.97 -16.57
C GLU A 43 -15.07 2.97 -17.91
N ASN A 44 -15.76 3.33 -18.99
CA ASN A 44 -15.14 3.43 -20.32
C ASN A 44 -14.01 4.47 -20.38
N TYR A 45 -14.07 5.52 -19.54
CA TYR A 45 -13.00 6.49 -19.43
C TYR A 45 -11.75 5.86 -18.78
N LEU A 46 -11.94 5.10 -17.70
CA LEU A 46 -10.85 4.37 -17.06
C LEU A 46 -10.27 3.30 -17.99
N PHE A 47 -11.10 2.59 -18.75
CA PHE A 47 -10.64 1.61 -19.75
C PHE A 47 -9.75 2.28 -20.80
N ARG A 48 -10.17 3.43 -21.32
CA ARG A 48 -9.38 4.19 -22.28
C ARG A 48 -8.07 4.68 -21.68
N LEU A 49 -8.08 5.16 -20.44
CA LEU A 49 -6.87 5.59 -19.73
C LEU A 49 -5.89 4.42 -19.48
N GLN A 50 -6.40 3.22 -19.20
CA GLN A 50 -5.58 2.03 -18.95
C GLN A 50 -4.91 1.52 -20.23
N TYR A 51 -5.68 1.27 -21.30
CA TYR A 51 -5.17 0.59 -22.50
C TYR A 51 -4.84 1.51 -23.67
N ARG A 52 -5.42 2.72 -23.70
CA ARG A 52 -5.32 3.65 -24.83
C ARG A 52 -4.80 5.03 -24.43
N ALA A 53 -4.07 5.13 -23.31
CA ALA A 53 -3.39 6.36 -22.92
C ALA A 53 -2.46 6.90 -24.03
N ALA A 54 -1.83 6.02 -24.81
CA ALA A 54 -0.97 6.44 -25.93
C ALA A 54 -1.74 7.20 -27.03
N GLU A 55 -3.05 6.94 -27.18
CA GLU A 55 -3.95 7.62 -28.11
C GLU A 55 -4.58 8.89 -27.49
N MET A 56 -4.37 9.12 -26.19
CA MET A 56 -4.92 10.27 -25.49
C MET A 56 -3.92 11.43 -25.52
N ARG A 57 -4.43 12.62 -25.83
CA ARG A 57 -3.64 13.86 -25.76
C ARG A 57 -3.54 14.39 -24.34
N ASP A 58 -4.61 14.24 -23.57
CA ASP A 58 -4.71 14.80 -22.23
C ASP A 58 -5.77 14.06 -21.39
N VAL A 59 -5.78 14.35 -20.09
CA VAL A 59 -6.74 13.83 -19.11
C VAL A 59 -7.69 14.95 -18.67
N ALA A 60 -8.96 14.60 -18.43
CA ALA A 60 -9.93 15.55 -17.91
C ALA A 60 -9.52 15.95 -16.49
N GLY A 61 -9.41 17.25 -16.20
CA GLY A 61 -8.94 17.75 -14.91
C GLY A 61 -9.76 17.27 -13.71
N GLU A 62 -11.05 16.99 -13.90
CA GLU A 62 -11.88 16.34 -12.88
C GLU A 62 -11.45 14.90 -12.59
N VAL A 63 -11.18 14.11 -13.64
CA VAL A 63 -10.71 12.72 -13.49
C VAL A 63 -9.31 12.70 -12.87
N TYR A 64 -8.43 13.60 -13.31
CA TYR A 64 -7.09 13.76 -12.74
C TYR A 64 -7.16 14.01 -11.22
N ARG A 65 -7.96 14.99 -10.79
CA ARG A 65 -8.12 15.30 -9.35
C ARG A 65 -8.68 14.12 -8.56
N ARG A 66 -9.69 13.43 -9.09
CA ARG A 66 -10.31 12.28 -8.41
C ARG A 66 -9.33 11.11 -8.26
N LEU A 67 -8.52 10.84 -9.30
CA LEU A 67 -7.47 9.82 -9.24
C LEU A 67 -6.38 10.21 -8.23
N GLY A 68 -5.92 11.46 -8.24
CA GLY A 68 -4.91 11.95 -7.30
C GLY A 68 -5.36 11.82 -5.85
N LEU A 69 -6.56 12.29 -5.51
CA LEU A 69 -7.12 12.18 -4.16
C LEU A 69 -7.26 10.73 -3.70
N ALA A 70 -7.72 9.84 -4.58
CA ALA A 70 -7.85 8.43 -4.24
C ALA A 70 -6.49 7.73 -4.07
N TYR A 71 -5.49 8.14 -4.85
CA TYR A 71 -4.13 7.65 -4.73
C TYR A 71 -3.49 8.09 -3.41
N GLU A 72 -3.63 9.37 -3.04
CA GLU A 72 -3.20 9.90 -1.75
C GLU A 72 -3.85 9.16 -0.57
N GLU A 73 -5.15 8.85 -0.65
CA GLU A 73 -5.84 8.06 0.38
C GLU A 73 -5.21 6.66 0.58
N ILE A 74 -4.80 5.99 -0.51
CA ILE A 74 -4.10 4.70 -0.43
C ILE A 74 -2.72 4.87 0.19
N CYS A 75 -1.95 5.88 -0.22
CA CYS A 75 -0.64 6.17 0.35
C CYS A 75 -0.74 6.41 1.86
N GLU A 76 -1.68 7.25 2.31
CA GLU A 76 -1.89 7.51 3.73
C GLU A 76 -2.27 6.24 4.52
N ARG A 77 -3.13 5.39 3.96
CA ARG A 77 -3.50 4.12 4.61
C ARG A 77 -2.30 3.20 4.75
N ASN A 78 -1.44 3.12 3.73
CA ASN A 78 -0.24 2.30 3.74
C ASN A 78 0.80 2.84 4.74
N GLU A 79 0.97 4.16 4.82
CA GLU A 79 1.85 4.79 5.80
C GLU A 79 1.37 4.53 7.24
N LYS A 80 0.07 4.69 7.50
CA LYS A 80 -0.54 4.35 8.80
C LYS A 80 -0.34 2.88 9.17
N ALA A 81 -0.49 1.96 8.20
CA ALA A 81 -0.22 0.54 8.43
C ALA A 81 1.28 0.29 8.74
N ALA A 82 2.19 0.93 7.99
CA ALA A 82 3.63 0.81 8.22
C ALA A 82 4.06 1.41 9.58
N ASP A 83 3.41 2.47 10.05
CA ASP A 83 3.62 3.03 11.37
C ASP A 83 3.13 2.08 12.47
N ALA A 84 1.96 1.46 12.30
CA ALA A 84 1.45 0.44 13.23
C ALA A 84 2.40 -0.77 13.31
N TYR A 85 2.89 -1.28 12.18
CA TYR A 85 3.88 -2.36 12.14
C TYR A 85 5.22 -1.95 12.78
N ARG A 86 5.66 -0.69 12.62
CA ARG A 86 6.86 -0.17 13.29
C ARG A 86 6.67 -0.09 14.80
N ALA A 87 5.49 0.34 15.26
CA ALA A 87 5.14 0.39 16.68
C ALA A 87 5.09 -1.02 17.28
N GLU A 88 4.45 -1.97 16.61
CA GLU A 88 4.37 -3.38 17.04
C GLU A 88 5.76 -4.04 17.07
N ARG A 89 6.61 -3.79 16.07
CA ARG A 89 8.01 -4.25 16.09
C ARG A 89 8.83 -3.63 17.21
N LEU A 90 8.61 -2.35 17.54
CA LEU A 90 9.29 -1.69 18.64
C LEU A 90 8.85 -2.25 19.99
N ASP A 91 7.56 -2.56 20.14
CA ASP A 91 6.99 -3.18 21.34
C ASP A 91 7.52 -4.61 21.53
N LEU A 92 7.46 -5.45 20.49
CA LEU A 92 8.06 -6.79 20.49
C LEU A 92 9.56 -6.75 20.83
N ARG A 93 10.30 -5.74 20.34
CA ARG A 93 11.72 -5.58 20.66
C ARG A 93 11.95 -5.15 22.12
N LYS A 94 11.07 -4.34 22.71
CA LYS A 94 11.12 -3.98 24.13
C LYS A 94 10.80 -5.18 25.01
N THR A 95 9.77 -5.95 24.69
CA THR A 95 9.38 -7.16 25.45
C THR A 95 10.52 -8.19 25.44
N ASN A 96 11.10 -8.48 24.27
CA ASN A 96 12.25 -9.38 24.17
C ASN A 96 13.52 -8.87 24.91
N ALA A 97 13.68 -7.56 25.07
CA ALA A 97 14.78 -6.99 25.84
C ALA A 97 14.54 -7.11 27.36
N VAL A 98 13.29 -7.08 27.81
CA VAL A 98 12.91 -7.25 29.23
C VAL A 98 13.07 -8.71 29.67
N ASP A 99 12.85 -9.68 28.78
CA ASP A 99 13.06 -11.11 29.04
C ASP A 99 14.55 -11.52 29.12
N GLN A 100 15.50 -10.66 28.69
CA GLN A 100 16.94 -10.88 28.88
C GLN A 100 17.45 -10.41 30.25
N LYS A 101 16.65 -10.56 31.32
CA LYS A 101 17.18 -10.45 32.68
C LYS A 101 17.90 -11.77 33.01
N PRO A 102 19.24 -11.80 33.16
CA PRO A 102 19.93 -13.03 33.48
C PRO A 102 19.39 -13.55 34.81
N ALA A 103 18.77 -14.73 34.78
CA ALA A 103 18.42 -15.47 35.97
C ALA A 103 19.72 -15.75 36.75
N SER A 104 19.82 -15.08 37.90
CA SER A 104 20.44 -15.50 39.16
C SER A 104 21.64 -16.46 39.06
N ALA A 105 22.86 -16.01 39.34
CA ALA A 105 23.41 -16.03 40.71
C ALA A 105 23.20 -17.40 41.40
N GLY A 106 24.12 -18.35 41.18
CA GLY A 106 24.13 -19.63 41.90
C GLY A 106 24.89 -20.75 41.19
N LEU A 107 26.19 -20.59 40.91
CA LEU A 107 27.07 -21.73 40.63
C LEU A 107 28.12 -21.86 41.73
N GLY A 108 28.17 -23.05 42.31
CA GLY A 108 28.72 -23.35 43.62
C GLY A 108 30.23 -23.17 43.75
N LYS A 109 30.62 -22.67 44.92
CA LYS A 109 31.95 -22.89 45.51
C LYS A 109 32.10 -24.39 45.78
N GLY A 110 33.03 -25.03 45.09
CA GLY A 110 33.50 -26.39 45.38
C GLY A 110 35.00 -26.45 45.14
N ALA A 111 35.77 -26.24 46.21
CA ALA A 111 37.21 -26.40 46.26
C ALA A 111 37.56 -27.86 46.58
N LEU A 112 38.51 -28.44 45.83
CA LEU A 112 39.40 -29.53 46.23
C LEU A 112 40.48 -29.58 45.12
N GLY A 113 41.78 -29.38 45.36
CA GLY A 113 42.59 -29.74 46.53
C GLY A 113 43.35 -31.01 46.16
N ASP A 114 44.67 -30.85 45.99
CA ASP A 114 45.74 -31.79 45.62
C ASP A 114 45.57 -33.26 46.07
#